data_AF-A0A7M3W583-F1
#
_entry.id   AF-A0A7M3W583-F1
#
_cell.length_a   1.000
_cell.length_b   1.000
_cell.length_c   1.000
_cell.angle_alpha   90.00
_cell.angle_beta   90.00
_cell.angle_gamma   90.00
#
_symmetry.space_group_name_H-M   'P 1'
#
loop_
_entity.id
_entity.type
_entity.pdbx_description
1 polymer ?
#
loop_
_entity_poly.entity_id
_entity_poly.type
_entity_poly.pdbx_seq_one_letter_code
_entity_poly.pdbx_strand_id
1 'polypeptide(L)'
;EQNQPLSSIVWCAPLRRKATEFTHLNVYAVGFTEADSRSVPVGYGTLIPDAHAPISGVLHESDVHASPRAPEGHRLFRLMSPVARGATDEDVKRSLRTYLCEAEPVVFENIGERRIPSYPPGYMASLEVSNPNFTRAGWFYSGVSITHVVAEAERIADAF
;
A
#
# COMPACT_ATOMS: atom_id res chain seq x y z
N GLU A 1 30.37 -21.46 4.27
CA GLU A 1 29.62 -20.80 3.18
C GLU A 1 29.52 -21.78 2.03
N GLN A 2 28.32 -22.04 1.50
CA GLN A 2 28.16 -22.89 0.32
C GLN A 2 28.50 -22.08 -0.93
N ASN A 3 29.44 -22.58 -1.71
CA ASN A 3 30.02 -21.94 -2.89
C ASN A 3 29.07 -22.02 -4.11
N GLN A 4 27.84 -21.53 -3.97
CA GLN A 4 26.83 -21.52 -5.03
C GLN A 4 27.11 -20.40 -6.03
N PRO A 5 26.88 -20.61 -7.34
CA PRO A 5 27.08 -19.56 -8.33
C PRO A 5 26.07 -18.44 -8.11
N LEU A 6 26.47 -17.18 -8.34
CA LEU A 6 25.56 -16.03 -8.20
C LEU A 6 24.29 -16.18 -9.07
N SER A 7 24.38 -16.92 -10.17
CA SER A 7 23.26 -17.18 -11.09
C SER A 7 22.14 -17.98 -10.46
N SER A 8 22.38 -18.69 -9.35
CA SER A 8 21.35 -19.40 -8.59
C SER A 8 20.67 -18.52 -7.54
N ILE A 9 21.01 -17.23 -7.45
CA ILE A 9 20.41 -16.30 -6.49
C ILE A 9 19.21 -15.62 -7.14
N VAL A 10 18.06 -15.70 -6.47
CA VAL A 10 16.89 -14.87 -6.74
C VAL A 10 16.84 -13.77 -5.68
N TRP A 11 16.94 -12.52 -6.12
CA TRP A 11 17.04 -11.35 -5.24
C TRP A 11 15.76 -10.50 -5.29
N CYS A 12 15.02 -10.50 -4.17
CA CYS A 12 13.70 -9.84 -4.10
C CYS A 12 13.69 -8.48 -3.34
N ALA A 13 14.83 -8.08 -2.79
CA ALA A 13 14.98 -6.83 -2.04
C ALA A 13 15.49 -5.71 -2.96
N PRO A 14 15.24 -4.42 -2.68
CA PRO A 14 15.80 -3.33 -3.47
C PRO A 14 17.33 -3.30 -3.34
N LEU A 15 18.08 -3.30 -4.45
CA LEU A 15 19.55 -3.23 -4.42
C LEU A 15 20.06 -1.83 -4.08
N ARG A 16 19.48 -0.80 -4.69
CA ARG A 16 19.81 0.61 -4.47
C ARG A 16 18.56 1.44 -4.75
N ARG A 17 18.06 2.16 -3.73
CA ARG A 17 17.07 3.22 -3.89
C ARG A 17 17.43 4.41 -3.02
N LYS A 18 17.27 5.61 -3.56
CA LYS A 18 17.35 6.86 -2.80
C LYS A 18 16.03 7.10 -2.08
N ALA A 19 16.07 7.86 -0.98
CA ALA A 19 14.86 8.25 -0.25
C ALA A 19 13.82 8.95 -1.15
N THR A 20 14.29 9.68 -2.17
CA THR A 20 13.45 10.37 -3.16
C THR A 20 12.68 9.44 -4.12
N GLU A 21 12.98 8.13 -4.13
CA GLU A 21 12.35 7.14 -5.02
C GLU A 21 11.22 6.38 -4.32
N PHE A 22 10.60 7.02 -3.32
CA PHE A 22 9.48 6.52 -2.56
C PHE A 22 8.38 7.56 -2.46
N THR A 23 7.13 7.10 -2.55
CA THR A 23 5.97 7.81 -2.04
C THR A 23 5.82 7.48 -0.56
N HIS A 24 5.73 8.52 0.26
CA HIS A 24 5.58 8.40 1.71
C HIS A 24 4.11 8.63 2.07
N LEU A 25 3.53 7.69 2.82
CA LEU A 25 2.13 7.70 3.25
C LEU A 25 2.05 7.51 4.76
N ASN A 26 1.36 8.41 5.46
CA ASN A 26 0.84 8.14 6.78
C ASN A 26 -0.37 7.20 6.65
N VAL A 27 -0.38 6.13 7.43
CA VAL A 27 -1.44 5.13 7.41
C VAL A 27 -2.18 5.15 8.73
N TYR A 28 -3.50 5.30 8.67
CA TYR A 28 -4.36 5.36 9.85
C TYR A 28 -5.33 4.19 9.86
N ALA A 29 -5.48 3.55 11.01
CA ALA A 29 -6.59 2.66 11.31
C ALA A 29 -7.70 3.47 11.97
N VAL A 30 -8.84 3.54 11.31
CA VAL A 30 -9.99 4.33 11.77
C VAL A 30 -11.25 3.52 11.68
N GLY A 31 -12.27 3.90 12.43
CA GLY A 31 -13.57 3.27 12.29
C GLY A 31 -14.71 4.19 12.64
N PHE A 32 -15.89 3.68 12.32
CA PHE A 32 -17.16 4.23 12.72
C PHE A 32 -17.92 3.11 13.42
N THR A 33 -18.94 3.47 14.20
CA THR A 33 -19.87 2.43 14.65
C THR A 33 -20.54 1.78 13.44
N GLU A 34 -20.97 0.53 13.58
CA GLU A 34 -21.73 -0.16 12.53
C GLU A 34 -23.00 0.61 12.16
N ALA A 35 -23.63 1.27 13.14
CA ALA A 35 -24.82 2.08 12.92
C ALA A 35 -24.53 3.31 12.05
N ASP A 36 -23.45 4.04 12.35
CA ASP A 36 -23.07 5.26 11.62
C ASP A 36 -22.62 4.97 10.19
N SER A 37 -21.89 3.86 10.00
CA SER A 37 -21.36 3.46 8.69
C SER A 37 -22.34 2.65 7.84
N ARG A 38 -23.61 2.54 8.26
CA ARG A 38 -24.62 1.74 7.56
C ARG A 38 -24.92 2.25 6.14
N SER A 39 -24.79 3.56 5.90
CA SER A 39 -24.96 4.16 4.57
C SER A 39 -23.74 3.98 3.67
N VAL A 40 -22.58 3.62 4.22
CA VAL A 40 -21.35 3.41 3.46
C VAL A 40 -21.43 2.06 2.75
N PRO A 41 -21.36 2.01 1.41
CA PRO A 41 -21.43 0.75 0.67
C PRO A 41 -20.34 -0.24 1.08
N VAL A 42 -20.64 -1.54 1.00
CA VAL A 42 -19.65 -2.60 1.13
C VAL A 42 -18.77 -2.61 -0.12
N GLY A 43 -17.46 -2.67 0.03
CA GLY A 43 -16.54 -2.63 -1.11
C GLY A 43 -15.09 -2.84 -0.71
N TYR A 44 -14.19 -2.71 -1.68
CA TYR A 44 -12.75 -2.84 -1.44
C TYR A 44 -12.14 -1.55 -0.87
N GLY A 45 -12.55 -0.41 -1.41
CA GLY A 45 -12.00 0.88 -1.05
C GLY A 45 -12.47 1.99 -1.97
N THR A 46 -12.20 3.22 -1.55
CA THR A 46 -12.53 4.46 -2.26
C THR A 46 -11.23 5.20 -2.60
N LEU A 47 -11.04 5.53 -3.88
CA LEU A 47 -9.94 6.37 -4.34
C LEU A 47 -10.39 7.83 -4.34
N ILE A 48 -9.52 8.71 -3.85
CA ILE A 48 -9.80 10.16 -3.79
C ILE A 48 -8.82 10.85 -4.74
N PRO A 49 -9.28 11.23 -5.96
CA PRO A 49 -8.40 11.76 -6.99
C PRO A 49 -7.97 13.22 -6.73
N ASP A 50 -8.58 13.88 -5.75
CA ASP A 50 -8.22 15.24 -5.38
C ASP A 50 -6.80 15.31 -4.80
N ALA A 51 -5.94 16.08 -5.46
CA ALA A 51 -4.55 16.28 -5.07
C ALA A 51 -4.42 17.12 -3.79
N HIS A 52 -5.42 17.94 -3.48
CA HIS A 52 -5.47 18.81 -2.31
C HIS A 52 -6.16 18.15 -1.12
N ALA A 53 -6.89 17.05 -1.33
CA ALA A 53 -7.48 16.30 -0.24
C ALA A 53 -6.38 15.78 0.71
N PRO A 54 -6.54 15.91 2.04
CA PRO A 54 -5.58 15.37 3.01
C PRO A 54 -5.30 13.86 2.85
N ILE A 55 -6.28 13.11 2.33
CA ILE A 55 -6.19 11.67 2.10
C ILE A 55 -6.25 11.34 0.60
N SER A 56 -5.54 10.31 0.17
CA SER A 56 -5.53 9.83 -1.22
C SER A 56 -6.44 8.63 -1.46
N GLY A 57 -6.84 7.94 -0.40
CA GLY A 57 -7.79 6.84 -0.49
C GLY A 57 -8.07 6.17 0.83
N VAL A 58 -9.10 5.33 0.81
CA VAL A 58 -9.63 4.57 1.95
C VAL A 58 -9.76 3.12 1.53
N LEU A 59 -9.21 2.19 2.31
CA LEU A 59 -9.49 0.76 2.19
C LEU A 59 -10.55 0.36 3.20
N HIS A 60 -11.51 -0.46 2.79
CA HIS A 60 -12.58 -0.94 3.67
C HIS A 60 -12.11 -2.25 4.34
N GLU A 61 -11.28 -2.15 5.37
CA GLU A 61 -10.62 -3.30 6.00
C GLU A 61 -11.59 -4.36 6.52
N SER A 62 -12.71 -3.95 7.12
CA SER A 62 -13.76 -4.87 7.58
C SER A 62 -14.46 -5.63 6.45
N ASP A 63 -14.47 -5.09 5.23
CA ASP A 63 -15.22 -5.67 4.12
C ASP A 63 -14.37 -6.69 3.33
N VAL A 64 -13.06 -6.51 3.33
CA VAL A 64 -12.11 -7.30 2.54
C VAL A 64 -11.66 -8.56 3.29
N HIS A 65 -11.69 -8.55 4.62
CA HIS A 65 -11.19 -9.63 5.45
C HIS A 65 -12.29 -10.38 6.17
N ALA A 66 -12.29 -11.71 6.04
CA ALA A 66 -13.27 -12.59 6.68
C ALA A 66 -13.11 -12.70 8.22
N SER A 67 -11.93 -12.35 8.75
CA SER A 67 -11.67 -12.36 10.19
C SER A 67 -12.08 -11.03 10.83
N PRO A 68 -12.67 -11.01 12.04
CA PRO A 68 -12.97 -9.77 12.75
C PRO A 68 -11.65 -9.07 13.13
N ARG A 69 -11.33 -7.99 12.41
CA ARG A 69 -10.16 -7.13 12.64
C ARG A 69 -10.51 -5.79 13.28
N ALA A 70 -11.79 -5.44 13.26
CA ALA A 70 -12.29 -4.23 13.88
C ALA A 70 -12.55 -4.46 15.38
N PRO A 71 -12.40 -3.43 16.22
CA PRO A 71 -12.98 -3.43 17.55
C PRO A 71 -14.48 -3.75 17.50
N GLU A 72 -15.01 -4.35 18.58
CA GLU A 72 -16.41 -4.75 18.66
C GLU A 72 -17.37 -3.57 18.37
N GLY A 73 -18.41 -3.82 17.57
CA GLY A 73 -19.41 -2.82 17.19
C GLY A 73 -18.92 -1.74 16.21
N HIS A 74 -17.72 -1.90 15.65
CA HIS A 74 -17.14 -0.94 14.70
C HIS A 74 -16.87 -1.58 13.34
N ARG A 75 -16.96 -0.74 12.32
CA ARG A 75 -16.45 -1.03 10.98
C ARG A 75 -15.12 -0.31 10.79
N LEU A 76 -14.09 -1.05 10.37
CA LEU A 76 -12.71 -0.60 10.25
C LEU A 76 -12.39 -0.20 8.82
N PHE A 77 -11.67 0.91 8.70
CA PHE A 77 -11.14 1.47 7.46
C PHE A 77 -9.66 1.79 7.63
N ARG A 78 -8.90 1.66 6.55
CA ARG A 78 -7.49 2.09 6.49
C ARG A 78 -7.36 3.29 5.58
N LEU A 79 -6.84 4.38 6.09
CA LEU A 79 -6.60 5.59 5.30
C LEU A 79 -5.15 5.66 4.85
N MET A 80 -4.98 6.25 3.68
CA MET A 80 -3.69 6.62 3.13
C MET A 80 -3.64 8.14 3.01
N SER A 81 -2.73 8.78 3.74
CA SER A 81 -2.50 10.22 3.73
C SER A 81 -1.08 10.49 3.24
N PRO A 82 -0.87 11.00 2.02
CA PRO A 82 0.47 11.29 1.54
C PRO A 82 1.17 12.34 2.41
N VAL A 83 2.37 12.01 2.90
CA VAL A 83 3.15 12.87 3.81
C VAL A 83 3.39 14.26 3.18
N ALA A 84 3.60 14.30 1.86
CA ALA A 84 3.78 15.54 1.11
C ALA A 84 2.59 16.52 1.18
N ARG A 85 1.40 16.05 1.58
CA ARG A 85 0.21 16.90 1.76
C ARG A 85 0.15 17.55 3.14
N GLY A 86 1.02 17.18 4.07
CA GLY A 86 1.16 17.84 5.38
C GLY A 86 -0.08 17.80 6.26
N ALA A 87 -0.94 16.79 6.08
CA ALA A 87 -2.21 16.66 6.80
C ALA A 87 -1.99 16.43 8.30
N THR A 88 -2.77 17.13 9.13
CA THR A 88 -2.88 16.83 10.56
C THR A 88 -3.92 15.73 10.80
N ASP A 89 -3.91 15.12 11.99
CA ASP A 89 -4.92 14.12 12.38
C ASP A 89 -6.35 14.69 12.30
N GLU A 90 -6.53 15.98 12.59
CA GLU A 90 -7.82 16.66 12.46
C GLU A 90 -8.24 16.84 11.01
N ASP A 91 -7.30 17.07 10.09
CA ASP A 91 -7.61 17.13 8.66
C ASP A 91 -8.00 15.75 8.10
N VAL A 92 -7.39 14.68 8.62
CA VAL A 92 -7.75 13.30 8.29
C VAL A 92 -9.16 12.96 8.77
N LYS A 93 -9.51 13.29 10.03
CA LYS A 93 -10.87 13.12 10.56
C LYS A 93 -11.90 13.90 9.75
N ARG A 94 -11.62 15.17 9.43
CA ARG A 94 -12.50 16.00 8.60
C ARG A 94 -12.71 15.39 7.21
N SER A 95 -11.65 14.84 6.62
CA SER A 95 -11.72 14.21 5.30
C SER A 95 -12.57 12.95 5.31
N LEU A 96 -12.44 12.10 6.34
CA LEU A 96 -13.32 10.94 6.52
C LEU A 96 -14.79 11.31 6.55
N ARG A 97 -15.10 12.40 7.25
CA ARG A 97 -16.47 12.92 7.34
C ARG A 97 -17.04 13.35 6.02
N THR A 98 -16.18 13.96 5.21
CA THR A 98 -16.51 14.48 3.88
C THR A 98 -16.67 13.35 2.86
N TYR A 99 -15.77 12.37 2.88
CA TYR A 99 -15.65 11.38 1.81
C TYR A 99 -16.34 10.05 2.12
N LEU A 100 -16.62 9.74 3.39
CA LEU A 100 -17.11 8.42 3.79
C LEU A 100 -18.43 8.48 4.58
N CYS A 101 -18.43 9.13 5.74
CA CYS A 101 -19.58 9.14 6.64
C CYS A 101 -19.57 10.39 7.51
N GLU A 102 -20.66 11.17 7.52
CA GLU A 102 -20.73 12.45 8.24
C GLU A 102 -20.56 12.37 9.77
N ALA A 103 -20.71 11.16 10.35
CA ALA A 103 -20.53 10.89 11.78
C ALA A 103 -19.08 11.12 12.23
N GLU A 104 -18.84 11.22 13.53
CA GLU A 104 -17.48 11.44 14.04
C GLU A 104 -16.68 10.12 14.01
N PRO A 105 -15.56 10.04 13.27
CA PRO A 105 -14.75 8.84 13.21
C PRO A 105 -13.92 8.64 14.48
N VAL A 106 -13.70 7.38 14.83
CA VAL A 106 -12.72 6.99 15.85
C VAL A 106 -11.40 6.68 15.15
N VAL A 107 -10.33 7.39 15.52
CA VAL A 107 -8.97 7.02 15.12
C VAL A 107 -8.44 6.04 16.15
N PHE A 108 -8.31 4.77 15.78
CA PHE A 108 -7.79 3.74 16.68
C PHE A 108 -6.28 3.81 16.80
N GLU A 109 -5.60 3.98 15.67
CA GLU A 109 -4.14 3.98 15.62
C GLU A 109 -3.63 4.75 14.39
N ASN A 110 -2.57 5.53 14.59
CA ASN A 110 -1.68 5.90 13.49
C ASN A 110 -0.63 4.78 13.35
N ILE A 111 -0.84 3.90 12.37
CA ILE A 111 0.05 2.75 12.06
C ILE A 111 1.46 3.23 11.65
N GLY A 112 1.58 4.52 11.34
CA GLY A 112 2.80 5.21 11.03
C GLY A 112 3.03 5.34 9.53
N GLU A 113 4.24 5.79 9.21
CA GLU A 113 4.62 6.03 7.83
C GLU A 113 4.92 4.70 7.09
N ARG A 114 4.43 4.61 5.86
CA ARG A 114 4.72 3.55 4.90
C ARG A 114 5.32 4.15 3.64
N ARG A 115 6.26 3.42 3.05
CA ARG A 115 6.97 3.85 1.85
C ARG A 115 6.61 2.93 0.70
N ILE A 116 6.08 3.49 -0.37
CA ILE A 116 5.78 2.78 -1.60
C ILE A 116 6.85 3.13 -2.63
N PRO A 117 7.59 2.14 -3.16
CA PRO A 117 8.48 2.34 -4.30
C PRO A 117 7.82 3.13 -5.43
N SER A 118 8.42 4.24 -5.85
CA SER A 118 8.01 4.98 -7.05
C SER A 118 8.84 4.53 -8.24
N TYR A 119 8.22 4.52 -9.42
CA TYR A 119 8.83 4.07 -10.67
C TYR A 119 8.64 5.15 -11.73
N PRO A 120 9.70 5.83 -12.19
CA PRO A 120 9.58 6.82 -13.25
C PRO A 120 9.25 6.15 -14.61
N PRO A 121 8.70 6.90 -15.56
CA PRO A 121 8.57 6.43 -16.94
C PRO A 121 9.92 5.90 -17.48
N GLY A 122 9.89 4.73 -18.14
CA GLY A 122 11.09 4.08 -18.66
C GLY A 122 11.90 3.27 -17.64
N TYR A 123 11.45 3.16 -16.38
CA TYR A 123 12.16 2.40 -15.34
C TYR A 123 12.47 0.95 -15.76
N MET A 124 11.53 0.23 -16.37
CA MET A 124 11.75 -1.17 -16.79
C MET A 124 12.90 -1.31 -17.80
N ALA A 125 13.02 -0.37 -18.74
CA ALA A 125 14.14 -0.34 -19.69
C ALA A 125 15.49 -0.12 -18.98
N SER A 126 15.51 0.67 -17.89
CA SER A 126 16.73 0.86 -17.10
C SER A 126 17.24 -0.41 -16.41
N LEU A 127 16.37 -1.40 -16.18
CA LEU A 127 16.75 -2.65 -15.52
C LEU A 127 17.55 -3.58 -16.45
N GLU A 128 17.21 -3.61 -17.75
CA GLU A 128 17.85 -4.45 -18.78
C GLU A 128 19.33 -4.12 -18.97
N VAL A 129 19.71 -2.84 -18.83
CA VAL A 129 21.08 -2.37 -19.05
C VAL A 129 22.07 -2.93 -17.99
N SER A 130 21.57 -3.43 -16.86
CA SER A 130 22.40 -3.77 -15.70
C SER A 130 22.89 -5.22 -15.60
N ASN A 131 22.54 -6.07 -16.58
CA ASN A 131 22.83 -7.52 -16.72
C ASN A 131 23.48 -8.18 -15.47
N PRO A 132 22.71 -8.34 -14.37
CA PRO A 132 23.25 -8.87 -13.13
C PRO A 132 23.55 -10.37 -13.25
N ASN A 133 24.60 -10.84 -12.56
CA ASN A 133 24.90 -12.28 -12.45
C ASN A 133 23.87 -13.06 -11.60
N PHE A 134 22.67 -12.52 -11.36
CA PHE A 134 21.62 -13.07 -10.50
C PHE A 134 20.24 -12.59 -10.96
N THR A 135 19.18 -13.33 -10.61
CA THR A 135 17.80 -13.00 -11.00
C THR A 135 17.20 -11.98 -10.03
N ARG A 136 16.49 -10.97 -10.54
CA ARG A 136 15.74 -9.99 -9.73
C ARG A 136 14.25 -10.26 -9.86
N ALA A 137 13.50 -10.18 -8.76
CA ALA A 137 12.07 -10.47 -8.76
C ALA A 137 11.30 -9.66 -7.71
N GLY A 138 9.99 -9.53 -7.89
CA GLY A 138 9.07 -9.02 -6.90
C GLY A 138 8.86 -7.50 -6.91
N TRP A 139 8.02 -7.07 -5.97
CA TRP A 139 7.42 -5.72 -5.93
C TRP A 139 8.42 -4.58 -6.06
N PHE A 140 9.66 -4.73 -5.58
CA PHE A 140 10.70 -3.68 -5.60
C PHE A 140 11.34 -3.44 -6.98
N TYR A 141 11.15 -4.37 -7.92
CA TYR A 141 11.68 -4.30 -9.29
C TYR A 141 10.59 -4.09 -10.32
N SER A 142 9.45 -4.76 -10.20
CA SER A 142 8.40 -4.67 -11.22
C SER A 142 7.31 -3.66 -10.84
N GLY A 143 7.16 -3.30 -9.56
CA GLY A 143 6.14 -2.33 -9.11
C GLY A 143 4.69 -2.77 -9.36
N VAL A 144 4.49 -4.08 -9.54
CA VAL A 144 3.26 -4.72 -10.02
C VAL A 144 2.48 -5.40 -8.90
N SER A 145 1.16 -5.49 -9.06
CA SER A 145 0.23 -6.17 -8.14
C SER A 145 0.72 -7.54 -7.66
N ILE A 146 0.25 -7.97 -6.48
CA ILE A 146 0.62 -9.25 -5.86
C ILE A 146 0.43 -10.46 -6.78
N THR A 147 -0.60 -10.45 -7.63
CA THR A 147 -0.86 -11.54 -8.59
C THR A 147 0.26 -11.66 -9.62
N HIS A 148 0.84 -10.55 -10.05
CA HIS A 148 1.99 -10.56 -10.95
C HIS A 148 3.24 -11.06 -10.23
N VAL A 149 3.45 -10.69 -8.96
CA VAL A 149 4.58 -11.21 -8.17
C VAL A 149 4.49 -12.74 -8.02
N VAL A 150 3.29 -13.28 -7.82
CA VAL A 150 3.08 -14.74 -7.77
C VAL A 150 3.38 -15.38 -9.13
N ALA A 151 2.82 -14.87 -10.22
CA ALA A 151 3.06 -15.40 -11.56
C ALA A 151 4.52 -15.25 -12.02
N GLU A 152 5.24 -14.23 -11.53
CA GLU A 152 6.68 -14.08 -11.73
C GLU A 152 7.46 -15.14 -10.95
N ALA A 153 7.09 -15.39 -9.69
CA ALA A 153 7.73 -16.41 -8.87
C ALA A 153 7.54 -17.82 -9.44
N GLU A 154 6.34 -18.16 -9.92
CA GLU A 154 6.05 -19.44 -10.57
C GLU A 154 6.90 -19.64 -11.83
N ARG A 155 6.96 -18.63 -12.70
CA ARG A 155 7.80 -18.69 -13.91
C ARG A 155 9.29 -18.83 -13.61
N ILE A 156 9.78 -18.19 -12.54
CA ILE A 156 11.16 -18.37 -12.09
C ILE A 156 11.35 -19.80 -11.62
N ALA A 157 10.44 -20.34 -10.80
CA ALA A 157 10.55 -21.72 -10.32
C ALA A 157 10.54 -22.76 -11.47
N ASP A 158 9.76 -22.54 -12.53
CA ASP A 158 9.72 -23.44 -13.70
C ASP A 158 11.01 -23.38 -14.56
N ALA A 159 11.77 -22.29 -14.46
CA ALA A 159 12.97 -22.08 -15.28
C ALA A 159 14.27 -22.62 -14.66
N PHE A 160 14.24 -23.04 -13.39
CA PHE A 160 15.37 -23.57 -12.63
C PHE A 160 15.15 -25.06 -12.27
#